data_AF-A0A6A4NK18-F1
#
_entry.id   AF-A0A6A4NK18-F1
#
_cell.length_a   1.000
_cell.length_b   1.000
_cell.length_c   1.000
_cell.angle_alpha   90.00
_cell.angle_beta   90.00
_cell.angle_gamma   90.00
#
_symmetry.space_group_name_H-M   'P 1'
#
loop_
_entity.id
_entity.type
_entity.pdbx_description
1 polymer ?
#
loop_
_entity_poly.entity_id
_entity_poly.type
_entity_poly.pdbx_seq_one_letter_code
_entity_poly.pdbx_strand_id
1 'polypeptide(L)'
;MFRSFGGWINKILPIPIKKTDLSDLVLKAKLAKGMGDNYYGEPAWPDDLLYIFQVVILGAIPCNVGLAVLEQPIIGEPADPFSTPLEIFPE
;
A
#
# COMPACT_ATOMS: atom_id res chain seq x y z
N MET A 1 11.74 25.30 0.85
CA MET A 1 12.61 25.23 -0.36
C MET A 1 13.01 23.78 -0.62
N PHE A 2 12.04 22.90 -0.90
CA PHE A 2 12.30 21.51 -1.29
C PHE A 2 12.30 21.46 -2.81
N ARG A 3 13.48 21.52 -3.43
CA ARG A 3 13.62 21.33 -4.87
C ARG A 3 13.23 19.90 -5.21
N SER A 4 12.36 19.77 -6.20
CA SER A 4 11.94 18.53 -6.85
C SER A 4 13.15 17.64 -7.16
N PHE A 5 13.37 16.61 -6.35
CA PHE A 5 14.36 15.56 -6.58
C PHE A 5 13.93 14.59 -7.69
N GLY A 6 12.69 14.68 -8.21
CA GLY A 6 12.15 13.76 -9.21
C GLY A 6 12.81 13.86 -10.59
N GLY A 7 13.45 14.99 -10.92
CA GLY A 7 14.03 15.21 -12.25
C GLY A 7 15.35 14.47 -12.53
N TRP A 8 16.12 14.13 -11.50
CA TRP A 8 17.43 13.47 -11.66
C TRP A 8 17.32 11.96 -11.82
N ILE A 9 16.34 11.35 -11.16
CA ILE A 9 16.07 9.91 -11.19
C ILE A 9 15.68 9.47 -12.62
N ASN A 10 14.90 10.30 -13.31
CA ASN A 10 14.49 10.11 -14.70
C ASN A 10 15.63 10.14 -15.74
N LYS A 11 16.84 10.61 -15.38
CA LYS A 11 18.00 10.64 -16.28
C LYS A 11 18.92 9.42 -16.12
N ILE A 12 18.80 8.68 -15.02
CA ILE A 12 19.74 7.61 -14.64
C ILE A 12 19.21 6.23 -15.04
N LEU A 13 17.89 6.05 -15.12
CA LEU A 13 17.24 4.80 -15.53
C LEU A 13 16.19 5.12 -16.60
N PRO A 14 16.16 4.42 -17.76
CA PRO A 14 15.13 4.58 -18.77
C PRO A 14 13.85 3.87 -18.32
N ILE A 15 13.26 4.31 -17.21
CA ILE A 15 11.95 3.83 -16.76
C ILE A 15 10.91 4.63 -17.55
N PRO A 16 9.99 3.99 -18.29
CA PRO A 16 9.00 4.70 -19.09
C PRO A 16 7.95 5.37 -18.20
N ILE A 17 8.18 6.63 -17.83
CA ILE A 17 7.19 7.44 -17.10
C ILE A 17 6.29 8.17 -18.10
N LYS A 18 5.01 7.82 -18.11
CA LYS A 18 4.00 8.52 -18.92
C LYS A 18 3.70 9.89 -18.29
N LYS A 19 3.86 10.96 -19.07
CA LYS A 19 3.49 12.33 -18.65
C LYS A 19 2.00 12.58 -18.84
N THR A 20 1.46 13.52 -18.08
CA THR A 20 0.05 13.92 -18.15
C THR A 20 -0.24 14.65 -19.47
N ASP A 21 -1.15 14.10 -20.27
CA ASP A 21 -1.58 14.69 -21.54
C ASP A 21 -2.64 15.77 -21.29
N LEU A 22 -2.20 17.03 -21.16
CA LEU A 22 -3.08 18.17 -20.91
C LEU A 22 -3.92 18.60 -22.13
N SER A 23 -3.70 18.02 -23.30
CA SER A 23 -4.55 18.24 -24.48
C SER A 23 -5.91 17.54 -24.37
N ASP A 24 -6.01 16.50 -23.56
CA ASP A 24 -7.19 15.65 -23.52
C ASP A 24 -8.29 16.26 -22.66
N LEU A 25 -9.38 16.69 -23.31
CA LEU A 25 -10.53 17.29 -22.65
C LEU A 25 -11.20 16.34 -21.65
N VAL A 26 -11.17 15.03 -21.94
CA VAL A 26 -11.70 13.98 -21.05
C VAL A 26 -10.86 13.86 -19.78
N LEU A 27 -9.53 13.88 -19.89
CA LEU A 27 -8.63 13.79 -18.74
C LEU A 27 -8.73 15.07 -17.89
N LYS A 28 -8.78 16.25 -18.52
CA LYS A 28 -9.03 17.52 -17.83
C LYS A 28 -10.36 17.54 -17.07
N ALA A 29 -11.43 17.06 -17.68
CA ALA A 29 -12.73 16.98 -17.03
C ALA A 29 -12.75 15.99 -15.85
N LYS A 30 -11.98 14.89 -15.93
CA LYS A 30 -11.78 13.95 -14.82
C LYS A 30 -10.96 14.59 -13.69
N LEU A 31 -9.84 15.25 -14.02
CA LEU A 31 -8.97 15.91 -13.06
C LEU A 31 -9.69 17.04 -12.31
N ALA A 32 -10.51 17.83 -13.00
CA ALA A 32 -11.35 18.85 -12.38
C ALA A 32 -12.35 18.30 -11.35
N LYS A 33 -12.69 17.00 -11.44
CA LYS A 33 -13.53 16.27 -10.49
C LYS A 33 -12.72 15.46 -9.45
N GLY A 34 -11.39 15.63 -9.41
CA GLY A 34 -10.50 14.86 -8.52
C GLY A 34 -10.31 13.39 -8.94
N MET A 35 -10.49 13.07 -10.21
CA MET A 35 -10.32 11.71 -10.76
C MET A 35 -9.26 11.70 -11.88
N GLY A 36 -8.67 10.54 -12.17
CA GLY A 36 -7.80 10.37 -13.33
C GLY A 36 -6.30 10.56 -13.08
N ASP A 37 -5.88 10.60 -11.81
CA ASP A 37 -4.46 10.63 -11.43
C ASP A 37 -3.72 9.33 -11.79
N ASN A 38 -4.45 8.27 -12.17
CA ASN A 38 -3.91 6.98 -12.61
C ASN A 38 -3.56 6.92 -14.11
N TYR A 39 -3.78 7.97 -14.90
CA TYR A 39 -3.54 7.96 -16.35
C TYR A 39 -2.11 8.36 -16.75
N TYR A 40 -1.29 8.75 -15.78
CA TYR A 40 0.11 9.15 -15.94
C TYR A 40 0.94 8.51 -14.81
N GLY A 41 2.26 8.47 -14.97
CA GLY A 41 3.18 7.78 -14.07
C GLY A 41 3.77 6.50 -14.66
N GLU A 42 4.17 5.58 -13.79
CA GLU A 42 4.69 4.27 -14.17
C GLU A 42 3.54 3.34 -14.58
N PRO A 43 3.70 2.49 -15.62
CA PRO A 43 2.69 1.51 -15.95
C PRO A 43 2.47 0.54 -14.77
N ALA A 44 1.22 0.41 -14.32
CA ALA A 44 0.89 -0.53 -13.24
C ALA A 44 1.22 -1.98 -13.60
N TRP A 45 1.15 -2.34 -14.89
CA TRP A 45 1.52 -3.65 -15.40
C TRP A 45 2.71 -3.57 -16.35
N PRO A 46 3.70 -4.49 -16.24
CA PRO A 46 3.82 -5.55 -15.23
C PRO A 46 4.48 -5.09 -13.93
N ASP A 47 5.05 -3.88 -13.92
CA ASP A 47 6.09 -3.51 -12.95
C ASP A 47 5.60 -3.50 -11.50
N ASP A 48 4.48 -2.82 -11.22
CA ASP A 48 3.92 -2.77 -9.87
C ASP A 48 3.11 -4.04 -9.54
N LEU A 49 2.18 -4.42 -10.43
CA LEU A 49 1.22 -5.50 -10.16
C LEU A 49 1.82 -6.91 -10.17
N LEU A 50 2.86 -7.18 -10.96
CA LEU A 50 3.49 -8.51 -10.98
C LEU A 50 4.76 -8.56 -10.16
N TYR A 51 5.62 -7.55 -10.22
CA TYR A 51 6.91 -7.64 -9.53
C TYR A 51 6.81 -7.14 -8.09
N ILE A 52 6.31 -5.91 -7.87
CA ILE A 52 6.27 -5.33 -6.52
C ILE A 52 5.21 -5.99 -5.64
N PHE A 53 4.01 -6.22 -6.16
CA PHE A 53 2.92 -6.82 -5.38
C PHE A 53 3.30 -8.20 -4.83
N GLN A 54 3.98 -9.03 -5.62
CA GLN A 54 4.43 -10.34 -5.17
C GLN A 54 5.48 -10.23 -4.06
N VAL A 55 6.41 -9.27 -4.14
CA VAL A 55 7.39 -9.01 -3.08
C VAL A 55 6.70 -8.54 -1.80
N VAL A 56 5.71 -7.66 -1.89
CA VAL A 56 4.96 -7.18 -0.72
C VAL A 56 4.17 -8.32 -0.06
N ILE A 57 3.52 -9.17 -0.85
CA ILE A 57 2.80 -10.35 -0.34
C ILE A 57 3.76 -11.32 0.35
N LEU A 58 4.91 -11.60 -0.27
CA LEU A 58 5.96 -12.44 0.30
C LEU A 58 6.68 -11.78 1.49
N GLY A 59 6.54 -10.48 1.71
CA GLY A 59 6.99 -9.82 2.94
C GLY A 59 5.94 -9.92 4.05
N ALA A 60 4.68 -9.63 3.74
CA ALA A 60 3.60 -9.59 4.71
C ALA A 60 3.28 -10.97 5.31
N ILE A 61 3.17 -12.01 4.48
CA ILE A 61 2.79 -13.36 4.95
C ILE A 61 3.85 -13.91 5.92
N PRO A 62 5.15 -13.94 5.60
CA PRO A 62 6.16 -14.46 6.52
C PRO A 62 6.33 -13.60 7.76
N CYS A 63 6.10 -12.28 7.71
CA CYS A 63 6.10 -11.46 8.91
C CYS A 63 4.97 -11.87 9.87
N ASN A 64 3.75 -12.05 9.37
CA ASN A 64 2.62 -12.52 10.19
C ASN A 64 2.84 -13.94 10.72
N VAL A 65 3.37 -14.85 9.89
CA VAL A 65 3.71 -16.21 10.30
C VAL A 65 4.83 -16.20 11.33
N GLY A 66 5.86 -15.38 11.14
CA GLY A 66 6.96 -15.21 12.07
C GLY A 66 6.48 -14.71 13.43
N LEU A 67 5.58 -13.73 13.46
CA LEU A 67 4.96 -13.26 14.69
C LEU A 67 4.11 -14.35 15.35
N ALA A 68 3.28 -15.05 14.59
CA ALA A 68 2.44 -16.14 15.11
C ALA A 68 3.26 -17.32 15.70
N VAL A 69 4.50 -17.52 15.22
CA VAL A 69 5.42 -18.53 15.77
C VAL A 69 6.13 -18.03 17.02
N LEU A 70 6.57 -16.77 17.05
CA LEU A 70 7.33 -16.18 18.16
C LEU A 70 6.43 -15.80 19.35
N GLU A 71 5.24 -15.27 19.07
CA GLU A 71 4.26 -14.83 20.04
C GLU A 71 2.97 -15.64 19.83
N GLN A 72 2.92 -16.79 20.52
CA GLN A 72 1.76 -17.67 20.45
C GLN A 72 0.59 -17.07 21.24
N PRO A 73 -0.65 -17.15 20.73
CA PRO A 73 -1.81 -16.64 21.44
C PRO A 73 -2.03 -17.45 22.72
N ILE A 74 -2.28 -16.73 23.83
CA ILE A 74 -2.63 -17.34 25.11
C ILE A 74 -4.12 -17.65 25.10
N ILE A 75 -4.48 -18.90 25.41
CA ILE A 75 -5.88 -19.26 25.64
C ILE A 75 -6.31 -18.76 27.03
N GLY A 76 -7.37 -17.96 27.06
CA GLY A 76 -7.93 -17.41 28.31
C GLY A 76 -8.72 -18.44 29.12
N GLU A 77 -9.22 -18.01 30.28
CA GLU A 77 -10.13 -18.81 31.10
C GLU A 77 -11.51 -18.97 30.42
N PRO A 78 -12.24 -20.07 30.66
CA PRO A 78 -13.60 -20.25 30.16
C PRO A 78 -14.51 -19.12 30.61
N ALA A 79 -15.48 -18.76 29.76
CA ALA A 79 -16.45 -17.72 30.09
C ALA A 79 -17.32 -18.13 31.30
N ASP A 80 -17.31 -17.30 32.34
CA ASP A 80 -18.23 -17.40 33.48
C ASP A 80 -19.15 -16.17 33.52
N PRO A 81 -20.47 -16.33 33.28
CA PRO A 81 -21.41 -15.22 33.30
C PRO A 81 -21.58 -14.58 34.69
N PHE A 82 -21.08 -15.21 35.76
CA PHE A 82 -21.20 -14.71 37.13
C PHE A 82 -19.89 -14.17 37.71
N SER A 83 -18.77 -14.30 36.99
CA SER A 83 -17.46 -13.82 37.44
C SER A 83 -16.87 -12.83 36.44
N THR A 84 -16.96 -11.54 36.74
CA THR A 84 -16.38 -10.48 35.91
C THR A 84 -14.87 -10.38 36.16
N PRO A 85 -14.01 -10.41 35.13
CA PRO A 85 -12.57 -10.21 35.30
C PRO A 85 -12.26 -8.80 35.80
N LEU A 86 -11.13 -8.63 36.50
CA LEU A 86 -10.70 -7.35 37.05
C LEU A 86 -10.36 -6.32 35.94
N GLU A 87 -9.84 -6.81 34.82
CA GLU A 87 -9.41 -6.00 33.68
C GLU A 87 -10.18 -6.44 32.43
N ILE A 88 -10.95 -5.51 31.83
CA ILE A 88 -11.70 -5.72 30.59
C ILE A 88 -11.35 -4.60 29.61
N PHE A 89 -10.72 -4.97 28.50
CA PHE A 89 -10.28 -4.04 27.46
C PHE A 89 -10.78 -4.51 26.09
N PRO A 90 -11.15 -3.58 25.18
CA PRO A 90 -11.34 -3.91 23.77
C PRO A 90 -9.99 -4.22 23.09
N GLU A 91 -10.05 -4.69 21.84
CA GLU A 91 -8.86 -4.84 20.96
C GLU A 91 -8.15 -3.50 20.68
#